data_AF-A0AAU9TQF1-F1
#
_entry.id   AF-A0AAU9TQF1-F1
#
_cell.length_a   1.000
_cell.length_b   1.000
_cell.length_c   1.000
_cell.angle_alpha   90.00
_cell.angle_beta   90.00
_cell.angle_gamma   90.00
#
_symmetry.space_group_name_H-M   'P 1'
#
loop_
_entity.id
_entity.type
_entity.pdbx_description
1 polymer ?
#
loop_
_entity_poly.entity_id
_entity_poly.type
_entity_poly.pdbx_seq_one_letter_code
_entity_poly.pdbx_strand_id
1 'polypeptide(L)'
;MSAFVTNLDLYCALKSGGAGFKNTINLYNILVERIGIELSSEDISIIKSFCHNFTSNISKRWSASSRTQKTFLNQNSHWLESEIVWPKCKNIDLKNVFNVNTDEDVSTIGTEEVDVYQSSSSMHKKLFKELSDRQKKRRSLTLLDHSEEELVHALCAKLKLSNKTKLATIIKELFQNEEKCEIVDKLLFTHNTEKLCLPDDKTLALYTSCNLSKLQYRNLRFILASENIFVLSSYQKLLETKKTCYPSEGDITVTESGVKIRLQSLLDLTINRILKAAQTARELCLRALHNVLSAAVGTRRAHARLLDKQRRVRSIVHGMRLCLRALHNVLSAAVSTRRAHARLLDKQRRVRSIVHGMRVRGEPQQNIDDVLETLTPPELAAVAGAERRLRQLAAAELELDRALFLLACYGAFPR
;
A
#
# COMPACT_ATOMS: atom_id res chain seq x y z
N MET A 1 42.63 -6.47 32.84
CA MET A 1 41.26 -6.16 32.34
C MET A 1 40.74 -5.01 33.19
N SER A 2 40.30 -3.90 32.59
CA SER A 2 39.97 -2.66 33.33
C SER A 2 38.72 -2.81 34.21
N ALA A 3 38.77 -2.32 35.43
CA ALA A 3 37.62 -2.22 36.35
C ALA A 3 36.49 -1.37 35.74
N PHE A 4 35.23 -1.64 36.10
CA PHE A 4 34.09 -0.81 35.69
C PHE A 4 33.81 0.20 36.81
N VAL A 5 34.64 1.23 36.89
CA VAL A 5 34.58 2.23 37.96
C VAL A 5 33.70 3.40 37.54
N THR A 6 33.78 3.79 36.27
CA THR A 6 33.16 5.01 35.73
C THR A 6 32.15 4.71 34.63
N ASN A 7 31.20 5.63 34.41
CA ASN A 7 30.26 5.54 33.28
C ASN A 7 30.97 5.48 31.92
N LEU A 8 32.19 6.02 31.83
CA LEU A 8 33.05 5.92 30.66
C LEU A 8 33.42 4.47 30.34
N ASP A 9 33.67 3.64 31.35
CA ASP A 9 34.06 2.24 31.15
C ASP A 9 32.91 1.42 30.55
N LEU A 10 31.68 1.63 31.05
CA LEU A 10 30.48 1.03 30.48
C LEU A 10 30.18 1.56 29.07
N TYR A 11 30.43 2.84 28.82
CA TYR A 11 30.32 3.43 27.48
C TYR A 11 31.32 2.78 26.49
N CYS A 12 32.56 2.58 26.92
CA CYS A 12 33.59 1.93 26.11
C CYS A 12 33.22 0.46 25.82
N ALA A 13 32.71 -0.28 26.80
CA ALA A 13 32.23 -1.66 26.62
C ALA A 13 31.03 -1.77 25.67
N LEU A 14 30.09 -0.82 25.73
CA LEU A 14 28.98 -0.75 24.77
C LEU A 14 29.48 -0.51 23.34
N LYS A 15 30.50 0.33 23.18
CA LYS A 15 31.01 0.74 21.87
C LYS A 15 31.87 -0.35 21.22
N SER A 16 32.66 -1.09 21.99
CA SER A 16 33.45 -2.22 21.48
C SER A 16 32.57 -3.34 20.93
N GLY A 17 31.36 -3.51 21.49
CA GLY A 17 30.38 -4.50 21.03
C GLY A 17 29.73 -4.21 19.66
N GLY A 18 30.06 -3.10 18.99
CA GLY A 18 29.64 -2.78 17.60
C GLY A 18 28.15 -2.54 17.36
N ALA A 19 27.29 -2.90 18.32
CA ALA A 19 25.86 -2.63 18.28
C ALA A 19 25.57 -1.20 18.74
N GLY A 20 24.64 -0.51 18.07
CA GLY A 20 24.25 0.84 18.46
C GLY A 20 23.72 0.93 19.90
N PHE A 21 23.71 2.14 20.47
CA PHE A 21 23.36 2.45 21.87
C PHE A 21 21.95 2.04 22.35
N LYS A 22 21.14 1.42 21.47
CA LYS A 22 19.81 0.89 21.80
C LYS A 22 19.84 -0.58 22.21
N ASN A 23 20.98 -1.26 22.08
CA ASN A 23 21.05 -2.69 22.32
C ASN A 23 21.31 -2.98 23.82
N THR A 24 20.23 -3.01 24.58
CA THR A 24 20.22 -3.37 26.02
C THR A 24 20.73 -4.78 26.29
N ILE A 25 20.54 -5.69 25.34
CA ILE A 25 20.90 -7.10 25.47
C ILE A 25 22.43 -7.26 25.50
N ASN A 26 23.15 -6.47 24.69
CA ASN A 26 24.61 -6.55 24.65
C ASN A 26 25.26 -6.09 25.97
N LEU A 27 24.77 -5.01 26.56
CA LEU A 27 25.27 -4.54 27.87
C LEU A 27 25.00 -5.58 28.96
N TYR A 28 23.80 -6.16 28.95
CA TYR A 28 23.43 -7.20 29.89
C TYR A 28 24.35 -8.42 29.76
N ASN A 29 24.60 -8.90 28.54
CA ASN A 29 25.47 -10.06 28.31
C ASN A 29 26.91 -9.79 28.77
N ILE A 30 27.46 -8.59 28.51
CA ILE A 30 28.81 -8.21 28.98
C ILE A 30 28.89 -8.20 30.50
N LEU A 31 27.84 -7.74 31.19
CA LEU A 31 27.80 -7.74 32.65
C LEU A 31 27.65 -9.16 33.21
N VAL A 32 26.80 -10.00 32.60
CA VAL A 32 26.60 -11.38 33.04
C VAL A 32 27.84 -12.24 32.82
N GLU A 33 28.50 -12.11 31.67
CA GLU A 33 29.75 -12.80 31.36
C GLU A 33 30.84 -12.48 32.39
N ARG A 34 30.84 -11.25 32.91
CA ARG A 34 31.82 -10.81 33.90
C ARG A 34 31.45 -11.15 35.36
N ILE A 35 30.16 -11.33 35.66
CA ILE A 35 29.71 -11.76 37.00
C ILE A 35 30.00 -13.25 37.21
N GLY A 36 29.93 -14.08 36.16
CA GLY A 36 30.37 -15.48 36.19
C GLY A 36 29.58 -16.42 37.13
N ILE A 37 28.49 -15.94 37.74
CA ILE A 37 27.67 -16.65 38.74
C ILE A 37 26.23 -16.77 38.23
N GLU A 38 25.56 -17.87 38.58
CA GLU A 38 24.12 -18.05 38.34
C GLU A 38 23.30 -17.01 39.12
N LEU A 39 22.77 -16.02 38.39
CA LEU A 39 21.96 -14.94 38.97
C LEU A 39 20.55 -15.41 39.29
N SER A 40 20.03 -14.99 40.45
CA SER A 40 18.60 -15.17 40.80
C SER A 40 17.69 -14.44 39.79
N SER A 41 16.49 -14.97 39.58
CA SER A 41 15.49 -14.35 38.69
C SER A 41 15.16 -12.89 39.05
N GLU A 42 15.20 -12.54 40.33
CA GLU A 42 14.99 -11.18 40.81
C GLU A 42 16.17 -10.26 40.46
N ASP A 43 17.41 -10.71 40.67
CA ASP A 43 18.63 -9.95 40.36
C ASP A 43 18.78 -9.73 38.84
N ILE A 44 18.37 -10.72 38.03
CA ILE A 44 18.30 -10.60 36.57
C ILE A 44 17.38 -9.44 36.15
N SER A 45 16.21 -9.31 36.80
CA SER A 45 15.26 -8.24 36.50
C SER A 45 15.84 -6.87 36.86
N ILE A 46 16.50 -6.77 38.02
CA ILE A 46 17.16 -5.54 38.48
C ILE A 46 18.27 -5.11 37.51
N ILE A 47 19.16 -6.02 37.12
CA ILE A 47 20.27 -5.73 36.20
C ILE A 47 19.74 -5.36 34.81
N LYS A 48 18.70 -6.04 34.31
CA LYS A 48 18.05 -5.67 33.03
C LYS A 48 17.45 -4.27 33.08
N SER A 49 16.79 -3.91 34.19
CA SER A 49 16.23 -2.56 34.37
C SER A 49 17.33 -1.49 34.39
N PHE A 50 18.45 -1.76 35.05
CA PHE A 50 19.63 -0.89 35.08
C PHE A 50 20.22 -0.70 33.67
N CYS A 51 20.42 -1.80 32.93
CA CYS A 51 20.93 -1.74 31.56
C CYS A 51 20.00 -0.93 30.64
N HIS A 52 18.69 -1.08 30.81
CA HIS A 52 17.70 -0.31 30.07
C HIS A 52 17.78 1.19 30.38
N ASN A 53 17.83 1.55 31.65
CA ASN A 53 17.92 2.95 32.07
C ASN A 53 19.24 3.59 31.61
N PHE A 54 20.35 2.87 31.72
CA PHE A 54 21.66 3.34 31.31
C PHE A 54 21.73 3.58 29.79
N THR A 55 21.31 2.60 28.98
CA THR A 55 21.29 2.73 27.51
C THR A 55 20.32 3.81 27.03
N SER A 56 19.17 3.96 27.68
CA SER A 56 18.21 5.04 27.41
C SER A 56 18.83 6.41 27.69
N ASN A 57 19.51 6.58 28.82
CA ASN A 57 20.20 7.82 29.18
C ASN A 57 21.35 8.15 28.22
N ILE A 58 22.18 7.16 27.85
CA ILE A 58 23.22 7.33 26.83
C ILE A 58 22.59 7.72 25.49
N SER A 59 21.51 7.06 25.05
CA SER A 59 20.87 7.36 23.77
C SER A 59 20.29 8.78 23.72
N LYS A 60 19.74 9.27 24.84
CA LYS A 60 19.27 10.66 24.97
C LYS A 60 20.43 11.65 24.88
N ARG A 61 21.49 11.46 25.67
CA ARG A 61 22.69 12.31 25.67
C ARG A 61 23.42 12.27 24.32
N TRP A 62 23.50 11.10 23.69
CA TRP A 62 24.06 10.91 22.35
C TRP A 62 23.29 11.68 21.29
N SER A 63 21.96 11.71 21.40
CA SER A 63 21.11 12.48 20.49
C SER A 63 21.25 13.98 20.72
N ALA A 64 21.38 14.43 21.98
CA ALA A 64 21.62 15.82 22.34
C ALA A 64 22.98 16.34 21.83
N SER A 65 24.02 15.49 21.85
CA SER A 65 25.36 15.81 21.34
C SER A 65 25.51 15.63 19.82
N SER A 66 24.42 15.80 19.07
CA SER A 66 24.39 15.70 17.59
C SER A 66 24.94 14.37 17.04
N ARG A 67 24.91 13.30 17.84
CA ARG A 67 25.41 11.96 17.47
C ARG A 67 26.88 11.96 17.03
N THR A 68 27.68 12.87 17.57
CA THR A 68 29.11 12.98 17.28
C THR A 68 29.92 12.67 18.53
N GLN A 69 30.89 11.74 18.41
CA GLN A 69 31.63 11.25 19.58
C GLN A 69 32.42 12.36 20.29
N LYS A 70 33.12 13.21 19.53
CA LYS A 70 33.92 14.31 20.08
C LYS A 70 33.04 15.26 20.90
N THR A 71 31.89 15.64 20.36
CA THR A 71 30.93 16.53 21.03
C THR A 71 30.30 15.85 22.25
N PHE A 72 30.00 14.56 22.17
CA PHE A 72 29.44 13.79 23.28
C PHE A 72 30.40 13.68 24.46
N LEU A 73 31.67 13.34 24.20
CA LEU A 73 32.71 13.24 25.23
C LEU A 73 32.95 14.61 25.88
N ASN A 74 33.00 15.69 25.09
CA ASN A 74 33.22 17.03 25.61
C ASN A 74 32.03 17.57 26.42
N GLN A 75 30.79 17.32 25.99
CA GLN A 75 29.59 17.83 26.66
C GLN A 75 29.17 17.01 27.89
N ASN A 76 29.58 15.74 27.97
CA ASN A 76 29.19 14.82 29.04
C ASN A 76 30.39 14.29 29.83
N SER A 77 31.57 14.93 29.75
CA SER A 77 32.79 14.50 30.45
C SER A 77 32.56 14.26 31.93
N HIS A 78 31.96 15.23 32.61
CA HIS A 78 31.64 15.14 34.04
C HIS A 78 30.67 13.97 34.37
N TRP A 79 29.77 13.60 33.46
CA TRP A 79 28.87 12.45 33.66
C TRP A 79 29.55 11.12 33.33
N LEU A 80 30.50 11.12 32.39
CA LEU A 80 31.28 9.94 32.04
C LEU A 80 32.31 9.61 33.14
N GLU A 81 32.87 10.63 33.78
CA GLU A 81 33.82 10.52 34.90
C GLU A 81 33.16 10.19 36.22
N SER A 82 31.84 10.39 36.37
CA SER A 82 31.14 10.04 37.61
C SER A 82 31.10 8.53 37.82
N GLU A 83 31.28 8.11 39.07
CA GLU A 83 31.18 6.71 39.49
C GLU A 83 29.81 6.10 39.18
N ILE A 84 29.81 4.82 38.85
CA ILE A 84 28.59 4.07 38.57
C ILE A 84 27.85 3.79 39.88
N VAL A 85 26.61 4.27 39.97
CA VAL A 85 25.70 3.88 41.05
C VAL A 85 25.10 2.51 40.73
N TRP A 86 25.74 1.46 41.24
CA TRP A 86 25.28 0.09 41.07
C TRP A 86 23.98 -0.19 41.84
N PRO A 87 23.01 -0.92 41.23
CA PRO A 87 21.80 -1.30 41.93
C PRO A 87 22.11 -2.33 43.04
N LYS A 88 21.42 -2.21 44.18
CA LYS A 88 21.56 -3.16 45.29
C LYS A 88 20.87 -4.48 44.91
N CYS A 89 21.66 -5.53 44.69
CA CYS A 89 21.15 -6.89 44.45
C CYS A 89 21.13 -7.67 45.78
N LYS A 90 20.27 -8.68 45.90
CA LYS A 90 20.09 -9.39 47.19
C LYS A 90 21.24 -10.35 47.49
N ASN A 91 21.79 -10.98 46.45
CA ASN A 91 22.75 -12.07 46.60
C ASN A 91 24.17 -11.74 46.14
N ILE A 92 24.40 -10.57 45.53
CA ILE A 92 25.70 -10.17 44.98
C ILE A 92 25.94 -8.68 45.22
N ASP A 93 27.09 -8.34 45.80
CA ASP A 93 27.54 -6.95 45.86
C ASP A 93 28.32 -6.60 44.60
N LEU A 94 27.62 -5.97 43.64
CA LEU A 94 28.18 -5.60 42.35
C LEU A 94 29.37 -4.64 42.46
N LYS A 95 29.49 -3.89 43.57
CA LYS A 95 30.64 -3.01 43.78
C LYS A 95 31.94 -3.80 43.90
N ASN A 96 31.93 -4.91 44.62
CA ASN A 96 33.13 -5.71 44.87
C ASN A 96 33.55 -6.53 43.63
N VAL A 97 32.57 -6.93 42.80
CA VAL A 97 32.84 -7.66 41.55
C VAL A 97 33.52 -6.76 40.50
N PHE A 98 33.23 -5.46 40.51
CA PHE A 98 33.67 -4.54 39.47
C PHE A 98 34.75 -3.53 39.89
N ASN A 99 34.99 -3.32 41.19
CA ASN A 99 36.03 -2.44 41.76
C ASN A 99 37.21 -3.21 42.41
N VAL A 100 37.71 -4.27 41.78
CA VAL A 100 38.97 -4.88 42.26
C VAL A 100 40.12 -3.92 41.96
N ASN A 101 40.59 -3.21 43.00
CA ASN A 101 41.82 -2.41 42.95
C ASN A 101 43.02 -3.34 42.78
N THR A 102 43.84 -3.08 41.77
CA THR A 102 45.17 -3.66 41.64
C THR A 102 46.15 -2.83 42.46
N ASP A 103 46.38 -3.23 43.70
CA ASP A 103 47.62 -2.93 44.41
C ASP A 103 48.33 -4.28 44.62
N GLU A 104 49.43 -4.48 43.89
CA GLU A 104 50.68 -5.16 44.32
C GLU A 104 51.58 -5.44 43.10
N ASP A 105 52.73 -4.75 43.12
CA ASP A 105 54.07 -5.13 42.66
C ASP A 105 54.30 -5.68 41.24
N VAL A 106 55.00 -4.90 40.41
CA VAL A 106 56.39 -5.22 39.98
C VAL A 106 57.11 -3.92 39.60
N SER A 107 58.30 -3.77 40.20
CA SER A 107 59.29 -2.73 40.03
C SER A 107 60.15 -2.87 38.76
N THR A 108 60.82 -1.77 38.43
CA THR A 108 62.15 -1.66 37.77
C THR A 108 62.19 -1.30 36.28
N ILE A 109 62.13 0.03 36.05
CA ILE A 109 63.14 0.91 35.42
C ILE A 109 64.02 0.30 34.31
N GLY A 110 63.91 0.93 33.13
CA GLY A 110 64.87 0.90 32.02
C GLY A 110 64.55 2.03 31.05
N THR A 111 65.07 3.22 31.33
CA THR A 111 65.05 4.43 30.50
C THR A 111 66.16 4.32 29.46
N GLU A 112 65.88 4.52 28.17
CA GLU A 112 66.85 5.04 27.19
C GLU A 112 66.12 5.63 25.95
N GLU A 113 66.28 6.95 25.82
CA GLU A 113 66.32 7.84 24.63
C GLU A 113 65.51 7.44 23.38
N VAL A 114 64.34 8.05 23.14
CA VAL A 114 64.12 9.29 22.35
C VAL A 114 64.82 9.30 20.99
N ASP A 115 64.08 8.87 19.96
CA ASP A 115 64.25 9.40 18.61
C ASP A 115 62.91 9.93 18.09
N VAL A 116 62.94 11.21 17.72
CA VAL A 116 61.81 12.05 17.35
C VAL A 116 61.40 11.76 15.90
N TYR A 117 60.24 11.15 15.70
CA TYR A 117 59.47 11.35 14.46
C TYR A 117 57.99 11.58 14.78
N GLN A 118 57.51 12.76 14.38
CA GLN A 118 56.13 13.21 14.48
C GLN A 118 55.17 12.19 13.84
N SER A 119 54.47 11.40 14.66
CA SER A 119 53.31 10.62 14.22
C SER A 119 52.03 11.33 14.63
N SER A 120 51.51 12.11 13.70
CA SER A 120 50.18 12.71 13.76
C SER A 120 49.12 11.66 14.10
N SER A 121 48.27 11.99 15.09
CA SER A 121 47.05 11.29 15.51
C SER A 121 46.38 10.44 14.42
N SER A 122 46.67 9.13 14.42
CA SER A 122 45.99 8.16 13.57
C SER A 122 44.61 7.87 14.14
N MET A 123 43.61 8.66 13.72
CA MET A 123 42.22 8.21 13.79
C MET A 123 42.11 6.89 13.02
N HIS A 124 41.71 5.81 13.70
CA HIS A 124 41.42 4.53 13.05
C HIS A 124 40.40 4.75 11.91
N LYS A 125 40.91 4.76 10.68
CA LYS A 125 40.07 4.95 9.49
C LYS A 125 39.22 3.69 9.35
N LYS A 126 37.90 3.84 9.56
CA LYS A 126 36.93 2.78 9.21
C LYS A 126 37.18 2.27 7.80
N LEU A 127 37.04 0.95 7.63
CA LEU A 127 37.14 0.26 6.36
C LEU A 127 36.11 0.82 5.37
N PHE A 128 36.48 0.93 4.10
CA PHE A 128 35.64 1.56 3.07
C PHE A 128 34.25 0.91 2.97
N LYS A 129 34.14 -0.40 3.24
CA LYS A 129 32.88 -1.16 3.20
C LYS A 129 31.84 -0.67 4.22
N GLU A 130 32.30 -0.21 5.39
CA GLU A 130 31.47 0.17 6.54
C GLU A 130 31.08 1.65 6.56
N LEU A 131 31.61 2.45 5.62
CA LEU A 131 31.28 3.86 5.49
C LEU A 131 29.87 4.07 4.93
N SER A 132 29.22 5.17 5.34
CA SER A 132 27.99 5.62 4.69
C SER A 132 28.26 6.09 3.26
N ASP A 133 27.26 6.06 2.38
CA ASP A 133 27.44 6.42 0.96
C ASP A 133 27.98 7.84 0.79
N ARG A 134 27.58 8.77 1.66
CA ARG A 134 28.13 10.14 1.69
C ARG A 134 29.63 10.17 2.03
N GLN A 135 30.09 9.30 2.91
CA GLN A 135 31.51 9.19 3.28
C GLN A 135 32.32 8.44 2.22
N LYS A 136 31.76 7.39 1.62
CA LYS A 136 32.34 6.70 0.46
C LYS A 136 32.57 7.67 -0.69
N LYS A 137 31.53 8.44 -1.04
CA LYS A 137 31.59 9.50 -2.06
C LYS A 137 32.72 10.49 -1.77
N ARG A 138 32.80 11.02 -0.54
CA ARG A 138 33.87 11.97 -0.15
C ARG A 138 35.27 11.38 -0.27
N ARG A 139 35.47 10.11 0.09
CA ARG A 139 36.78 9.45 -0.03
C ARG A 139 37.12 9.06 -1.47
N SER A 140 36.12 8.82 -2.32
CA SER A 140 36.32 8.51 -3.73
C SER A 140 36.39 9.75 -4.62
N LEU A 141 36.17 10.97 -4.10
CA LEU A 141 36.29 12.21 -4.87
C LEU A 141 37.68 12.39 -5.46
N THR A 142 38.74 12.00 -4.73
CA THR A 142 40.12 12.06 -5.22
C THR A 142 40.40 11.11 -6.39
N LEU A 143 39.56 10.09 -6.57
CA LEU A 143 39.66 9.14 -7.68
C LEU A 143 38.84 9.61 -8.88
N LEU A 144 37.98 10.62 -8.72
CA LEU A 144 37.13 11.15 -9.79
C LEU A 144 37.91 12.01 -10.80
N ASP A 145 39.09 12.48 -10.41
CA ASP A 145 39.98 13.30 -11.25
C ASP A 145 40.75 12.46 -12.29
N HIS A 146 40.69 11.13 -12.19
CA HIS A 146 41.40 10.20 -13.09
C HIS A 146 40.49 9.75 -14.24
N SER A 147 41.08 9.44 -15.40
CA SER A 147 40.32 9.01 -16.58
C SER A 147 39.55 7.71 -16.31
N GLU A 148 38.33 7.60 -16.85
CA GLU A 148 37.46 6.44 -16.67
C GLU A 148 38.13 5.14 -17.14
N GLU A 149 38.92 5.22 -18.20
CA GLU A 149 39.69 4.09 -18.75
C GLU A 149 40.78 3.59 -17.78
N GLU A 150 41.46 4.52 -17.10
CA GLU A 150 42.51 4.21 -16.12
C GLU A 150 41.91 3.54 -14.89
N LEU A 151 40.75 4.02 -14.44
CA LEU A 151 40.02 3.44 -13.30
C LEU A 151 39.51 2.02 -13.62
N VAL A 152 38.95 1.82 -14.81
CA VAL A 152 38.51 0.49 -15.27
C VAL A 152 39.69 -0.46 -15.40
N HIS A 153 40.83 0.01 -15.93
CA HIS A 153 42.04 -0.79 -16.03
C HIS A 153 42.60 -1.18 -14.65
N ALA A 154 42.70 -0.22 -13.71
CA ALA A 154 43.15 -0.46 -12.34
C ALA A 154 42.21 -1.42 -11.58
N LEU A 155 40.89 -1.28 -11.76
CA LEU A 155 39.90 -2.18 -11.20
C LEU A 155 40.07 -3.60 -11.74
N CYS A 156 40.23 -3.75 -13.05
CA CYS A 156 40.44 -5.05 -13.69
C CYS A 156 41.74 -5.72 -13.22
N ALA A 157 42.83 -4.96 -13.09
CA ALA A 157 44.10 -5.46 -12.55
C ALA A 157 43.94 -5.97 -11.12
N LYS A 158 43.25 -5.20 -10.26
CA LYS A 158 42.97 -5.59 -8.87
C LYS A 158 42.07 -6.83 -8.77
N LEU A 159 41.07 -6.94 -9.64
CA LEU A 159 40.17 -8.11 -9.70
C LEU A 159 40.90 -9.38 -10.13
N LYS A 160 41.82 -9.27 -11.10
CA LYS A 160 42.69 -10.38 -11.51
C LYS A 160 43.61 -10.84 -10.38
N LEU A 161 44.23 -9.91 -9.65
CA LEU A 161 45.03 -10.23 -8.46
C LEU A 161 44.21 -10.92 -7.35
N SER A 162 42.90 -10.62 -7.27
CA SER A 162 41.97 -11.29 -6.34
C SER A 162 41.35 -12.60 -6.87
N ASN A 163 41.90 -13.18 -7.96
CA ASN A 163 41.40 -14.37 -8.65
C ASN A 163 39.96 -14.29 -9.20
N LYS A 164 39.41 -13.08 -9.39
CA LYS A 164 38.07 -12.85 -9.98
C LYS A 164 38.17 -12.53 -11.47
N THR A 165 38.79 -13.43 -12.23
CA THR A 165 39.11 -13.23 -13.65
C THR A 165 37.87 -13.08 -14.53
N LYS A 166 36.81 -13.88 -14.28
CA LYS A 166 35.52 -13.81 -14.98
C LYS A 166 34.83 -12.45 -14.83
N LEU A 167 34.94 -11.82 -13.65
CA LEU A 167 34.33 -10.52 -13.38
C LEU A 167 35.10 -9.41 -14.10
N ALA A 168 36.43 -9.51 -14.15
CA ALA A 168 37.27 -8.57 -14.90
C ALA A 168 37.01 -8.63 -16.42
N THR A 169 36.77 -9.81 -16.99
CA THR A 169 36.40 -9.94 -18.41
C THR A 169 35.02 -9.34 -18.69
N ILE A 170 34.04 -9.58 -17.81
CA ILE A 170 32.69 -8.99 -17.94
C ILE A 170 32.74 -7.46 -17.89
N ILE A 171 33.47 -6.87 -16.93
CA ILE A 171 33.57 -5.40 -16.83
C ILE A 171 34.23 -4.80 -18.08
N LYS A 172 35.28 -5.45 -18.63
CA LYS A 172 35.91 -4.99 -19.87
C LYS A 172 34.97 -5.07 -21.07
N GLU A 173 34.23 -6.17 -21.20
CA GLU A 173 33.28 -6.35 -22.30
C GLU A 173 32.07 -5.41 -22.22
N LEU A 174 31.62 -5.06 -21.02
CA LEU A 174 30.56 -4.08 -20.78
C LEU A 174 31.02 -2.66 -21.08
N PHE A 175 32.27 -2.31 -20.72
CA PHE A 175 32.82 -0.99 -21.02
C PHE A 175 33.09 -0.79 -22.52
N GLN A 176 33.47 -1.85 -23.24
CA GLN A 176 33.68 -1.80 -24.70
C GLN A 176 32.38 -1.86 -25.51
N ASN A 177 31.27 -2.33 -24.94
CA ASN A 177 29.98 -2.48 -25.63
C ASN A 177 28.83 -1.95 -24.77
N GLU A 178 28.57 -0.64 -24.85
CA GLU A 178 27.49 0.00 -24.08
C GLU A 178 26.10 -0.62 -24.35
N GLU A 179 25.85 -1.13 -25.56
CA GLU A 179 24.59 -1.79 -25.93
C GLU A 179 24.30 -3.08 -25.13
N LYS A 180 25.35 -3.77 -24.66
CA LYS A 180 25.18 -4.99 -23.84
C LYS A 180 24.77 -4.64 -22.41
N CYS A 181 25.02 -3.42 -21.93
CA CYS A 181 24.58 -2.97 -20.61
C CYS A 181 23.06 -2.98 -20.51
N GLU A 182 22.33 -2.60 -21.57
CA GLU A 182 20.86 -2.67 -21.56
C GLU A 182 20.34 -4.11 -21.46
N ILE A 183 21.01 -5.06 -22.11
CA ILE A 183 20.65 -6.48 -22.07
C ILE A 183 20.91 -7.05 -20.68
N VAL A 184 22.05 -6.68 -20.08
CA VAL A 184 22.40 -7.07 -18.71
C VAL A 184 21.44 -6.44 -17.70
N ASP A 185 21.04 -5.18 -17.88
CA ASP A 185 20.00 -4.55 -17.06
C ASP A 185 18.66 -5.28 -17.19
N LYS A 186 18.26 -5.59 -18.42
CA LYS A 186 17.05 -6.40 -18.70
C LYS A 186 17.15 -7.82 -18.17
N LEU A 187 18.33 -8.39 -17.90
CA LEU A 187 18.46 -9.75 -17.34
C LEU A 187 18.60 -9.75 -15.82
N LEU A 188 19.29 -8.76 -15.24
CA LEU A 188 19.53 -8.68 -13.80
C LEU A 188 18.36 -8.05 -13.04
N PHE A 189 17.64 -7.09 -13.64
CA PHE A 189 16.58 -6.35 -12.97
C PHE A 189 15.16 -6.79 -13.35
N THR A 190 14.97 -7.60 -14.40
CA THR A 190 13.64 -8.17 -14.73
C THR A 190 13.07 -9.06 -13.63
N HIS A 191 13.91 -9.72 -12.85
CA HIS A 191 13.46 -10.58 -11.74
C HIS A 191 13.27 -9.85 -10.41
N ASN A 192 13.63 -8.55 -10.30
CA ASN A 192 13.67 -7.84 -9.00
C ASN A 192 12.91 -6.52 -8.94
N THR A 193 12.16 -6.12 -9.98
CA THR A 193 11.40 -4.85 -9.98
C THR A 193 9.89 -4.98 -10.19
N GLU A 194 9.30 -6.10 -9.80
CA GLU A 194 7.89 -6.09 -9.39
C GLU A 194 7.86 -6.41 -7.90
N LYS A 195 7.92 -5.37 -7.07
CA LYS A 195 7.37 -5.48 -5.71
C LYS A 195 5.98 -6.07 -5.90
N LEU A 196 5.78 -7.30 -5.42
CA LEU A 196 4.56 -8.11 -5.54
C LEU A 196 3.41 -7.50 -4.73
N CYS A 197 3.21 -6.19 -4.84
CA CYS A 197 2.16 -5.46 -4.16
C CYS A 197 0.88 -5.74 -4.94
N LEU A 198 -0.12 -6.33 -4.27
CA LEU A 198 -1.42 -6.50 -4.87
C LEU A 198 -1.94 -5.12 -5.33
N PRO A 199 -2.60 -5.06 -6.50
CA PRO A 199 -3.24 -3.83 -6.94
C PRO A 199 -4.31 -3.42 -5.92
N ASP A 200 -4.44 -2.10 -5.72
CA ASP A 200 -5.23 -1.52 -4.64
C ASP A 200 -6.70 -2.00 -4.64
N ASP A 201 -7.27 -2.25 -5.83
CA ASP A 201 -8.62 -2.81 -5.99
C ASP A 201 -8.76 -4.24 -5.46
N LYS A 202 -7.75 -5.09 -5.70
CA LYS A 202 -7.75 -6.47 -5.16
C LYS A 202 -7.49 -6.47 -3.66
N THR A 203 -6.64 -5.57 -3.18
CA THR A 203 -6.43 -5.38 -1.74
C THR A 203 -7.71 -4.91 -1.06
N LEU A 204 -8.48 -4.02 -1.70
CA LEU A 204 -9.78 -3.57 -1.20
C LEU A 204 -10.79 -4.72 -1.18
N ALA A 205 -10.82 -5.53 -2.24
CA ALA A 205 -11.66 -6.72 -2.32
C ALA A 205 -11.36 -7.69 -1.17
N LEU A 206 -10.08 -7.98 -0.90
CA LEU A 206 -9.64 -8.83 0.22
C LEU A 206 -10.04 -8.23 1.57
N TYR A 207 -9.84 -6.92 1.75
CA TYR A 207 -10.24 -6.21 2.96
C TYR A 207 -11.75 -6.36 3.23
N THR A 208 -12.58 -6.26 2.18
CA THR A 208 -14.04 -6.41 2.29
C THR A 208 -14.49 -7.86 2.41
N SER A 209 -13.90 -8.81 1.67
CA SER A 209 -14.31 -10.21 1.69
C SER A 209 -13.98 -10.89 3.02
N CYS A 210 -12.88 -10.48 3.65
CA CYS A 210 -12.47 -10.98 4.96
C CYS A 210 -13.05 -10.17 6.13
N ASN A 211 -13.90 -9.16 5.87
CA ASN A 211 -14.49 -8.28 6.90
C ASN A 211 -13.47 -7.73 7.91
N LEU A 212 -12.29 -7.32 7.43
CA LEU A 212 -11.20 -6.88 8.31
C LEU A 212 -11.49 -5.51 8.91
N SER A 213 -11.21 -5.36 10.21
CA SER A 213 -11.15 -4.04 10.84
C SER A 213 -9.90 -3.27 10.40
N LYS A 214 -9.91 -1.93 10.56
CA LYS A 214 -8.74 -1.09 10.28
C LYS A 214 -7.50 -1.55 11.06
N LEU A 215 -7.69 -1.96 12.32
CA LEU A 215 -6.60 -2.44 13.17
C LEU A 215 -6.09 -3.82 12.71
N GLN A 216 -7.01 -4.76 12.43
CA GLN A 216 -6.66 -6.08 11.92
C GLN A 216 -5.86 -6.00 10.61
N TYR A 217 -6.29 -5.15 9.68
CA TYR A 217 -5.56 -4.93 8.43
C TYR A 217 -4.15 -4.37 8.65
N ARG A 218 -4.00 -3.39 9.55
CA ARG A 218 -2.69 -2.81 9.89
C ARG A 218 -1.77 -3.85 10.54
N ASN A 219 -2.30 -4.68 11.43
CA ASN A 219 -1.55 -5.74 12.09
C ASN A 219 -1.14 -6.82 11.08
N LEU A 220 -2.04 -7.24 10.20
CA LEU A 220 -1.76 -8.22 9.15
C LEU A 220 -0.65 -7.70 8.21
N ARG A 221 -0.73 -6.42 7.80
CA ARG A 221 0.32 -5.79 7.01
C ARG A 221 1.65 -5.69 7.75
N PHE A 222 1.63 -5.42 9.06
CA PHE A 222 2.82 -5.35 9.90
C PHE A 222 3.50 -6.71 10.01
N ILE A 223 2.74 -7.78 10.23
CA ILE A 223 3.23 -9.17 10.28
C ILE A 223 3.83 -9.59 8.93
N LEU A 224 3.16 -9.28 7.81
CA LEU A 224 3.73 -9.59 6.49
C LEU A 224 5.00 -8.78 6.21
N ALA A 225 5.06 -7.53 6.69
CA ALA A 225 6.25 -6.69 6.55
C ALA A 225 7.44 -7.18 7.40
N SER A 226 7.21 -7.77 8.58
CA SER A 226 8.29 -8.37 9.38
C SER A 226 8.91 -9.59 8.70
N GLU A 227 8.12 -10.31 7.90
CA GLU A 227 8.57 -11.43 7.06
C GLU A 227 9.18 -10.98 5.71
N ASN A 228 9.42 -9.68 5.50
CA ASN A 228 9.88 -9.08 4.23
C ASN A 228 8.92 -9.27 3.03
N ILE A 229 7.65 -9.59 3.27
CA ILE A 229 6.62 -9.80 2.24
C ILE A 229 5.78 -8.52 2.09
N PHE A 230 6.14 -7.65 1.13
CA PHE A 230 5.45 -6.38 0.88
C PHE A 230 4.27 -6.53 -0.10
N VAL A 231 3.32 -7.39 0.26
CA VAL A 231 2.21 -7.79 -0.63
C VAL A 231 0.99 -6.85 -0.53
N LEU A 232 0.78 -6.19 0.59
CA LEU A 232 -0.42 -5.37 0.84
C LEU A 232 -0.16 -3.87 0.84
N SER A 233 -1.03 -3.15 0.13
CA SER A 233 -1.02 -1.69 0.05
C SER A 233 -1.22 -1.00 1.40
N SER A 234 -0.79 0.25 1.52
CA SER A 234 -1.03 1.04 2.73
C SER A 234 -2.53 1.31 2.90
N TYR A 235 -2.96 1.50 4.15
CA TYR A 235 -4.37 1.83 4.44
C TYR A 235 -4.82 3.14 3.79
N GLN A 236 -3.90 4.09 3.56
CA GLN A 236 -4.20 5.36 2.91
C GLN A 236 -4.61 5.16 1.44
N LYS A 237 -3.89 4.31 0.70
CA LYS A 237 -4.26 3.95 -0.68
C LYS A 237 -5.62 3.24 -0.74
N LEU A 238 -5.89 2.36 0.22
CA LEU A 238 -7.21 1.73 0.37
C LEU A 238 -8.34 2.75 0.64
N LEU A 239 -8.04 3.81 1.38
CA LEU A 239 -9.01 4.86 1.67
C LEU A 239 -9.27 5.71 0.42
N GLU A 240 -8.24 5.99 -0.37
CA GLU A 240 -8.37 6.63 -1.68
C GLU A 240 -9.23 5.79 -2.63
N THR A 241 -8.96 4.49 -2.75
CA THR A 241 -9.81 3.61 -3.59
C THR A 241 -11.24 3.51 -3.06
N LYS A 242 -11.46 3.45 -1.74
CA LYS A 242 -12.81 3.54 -1.17
C LYS A 242 -13.51 4.84 -1.55
N LYS A 243 -12.83 5.99 -1.48
CA LYS A 243 -13.39 7.28 -1.89
C LYS A 243 -13.81 7.29 -3.35
N THR A 244 -13.03 6.67 -4.25
CA THR A 244 -13.44 6.56 -5.66
C THR A 244 -14.69 5.72 -5.89
N CYS A 245 -15.09 4.88 -4.91
CA CYS A 245 -16.28 4.05 -4.99
C CYS A 245 -17.54 4.74 -4.42
N TYR A 246 -17.41 5.88 -3.74
CA TYR A 246 -18.53 6.61 -3.17
C TYR A 246 -19.06 7.67 -4.14
N PRO A 247 -20.38 7.95 -4.12
CA PRO A 247 -20.94 9.08 -4.86
C PRO A 247 -20.45 10.41 -4.25
N SER A 248 -20.53 11.48 -5.03
CA SER A 248 -20.12 12.83 -4.62
C SER A 248 -20.80 13.25 -3.32
N GLU A 249 -20.04 13.90 -2.42
CA GLU A 249 -20.53 14.28 -1.08
C GLU A 249 -21.80 15.15 -1.12
N GLY A 250 -21.97 15.96 -2.17
CA GLY A 250 -23.18 16.79 -2.35
C GLY A 250 -24.46 16.02 -2.70
N ASP A 251 -24.37 14.75 -3.09
CA ASP A 251 -25.52 13.91 -3.46
C ASP A 251 -25.94 12.93 -2.34
N ILE A 252 -25.24 12.96 -1.20
CA ILE A 252 -25.50 12.14 -0.02
C ILE A 252 -26.02 13.05 1.09
N THR A 253 -27.25 12.82 1.53
CA THR A 253 -27.80 13.47 2.72
C THR A 253 -27.92 12.44 3.82
N VAL A 254 -27.09 12.58 4.86
CA VAL A 254 -27.14 11.76 6.08
C VAL A 254 -27.88 12.53 7.16
N THR A 255 -28.97 11.96 7.66
CA THR A 255 -29.72 12.44 8.82
C THR A 255 -29.67 11.40 9.93
N GLU A 256 -29.92 11.79 11.19
CA GLU A 256 -29.91 10.86 12.34
C GLU A 256 -30.88 9.67 12.16
N SER A 257 -31.98 9.90 11.43
CA SER A 257 -33.02 8.92 11.14
C SER A 257 -32.82 8.14 9.83
N GLY A 258 -31.79 8.42 9.04
CA GLY A 258 -31.56 7.70 7.79
C GLY A 258 -30.63 8.37 6.79
N VAL A 259 -30.37 7.66 5.68
CA VAL A 259 -29.49 8.12 4.60
C VAL A 259 -30.28 8.17 3.30
N LYS A 260 -30.22 9.30 2.58
CA LYS A 260 -30.77 9.42 1.23
C LYS A 260 -29.64 9.73 0.26
N ILE A 261 -29.65 9.05 -0.88
CA ILE A 261 -28.69 9.24 -1.97
C ILE A 261 -29.48 9.58 -3.22
N ARG A 262 -29.00 10.56 -3.99
CA ARG A 262 -29.61 10.88 -5.28
C ARG A 262 -29.47 9.70 -6.25
N LEU A 263 -30.60 9.21 -6.75
CA LEU A 263 -30.64 8.03 -7.63
C LEU A 263 -29.77 8.20 -8.89
N GLN A 264 -29.81 9.38 -9.51
CA GLN A 264 -29.02 9.65 -10.73
C GLN A 264 -27.52 9.48 -10.49
N SER A 265 -27.00 10.02 -9.38
CA SER A 265 -25.59 9.94 -9.02
C SER A 265 -25.14 8.50 -8.74
N LEU A 266 -26.03 7.69 -8.16
CA LEU A 266 -25.79 6.26 -7.97
C LEU A 266 -25.72 5.52 -9.32
N LEU A 267 -26.64 5.80 -10.24
CA LEU A 267 -26.67 5.18 -11.57
C LEU A 267 -25.43 5.55 -12.38
N ASP A 268 -25.05 6.83 -12.41
CA ASP A 268 -23.88 7.31 -13.14
C ASP A 268 -22.59 6.67 -12.61
N LEU A 269 -22.45 6.58 -11.28
CA LEU A 269 -21.32 5.91 -10.65
C LEU A 269 -21.26 4.42 -10.99
N THR A 270 -22.41 3.74 -10.98
CA THR A 270 -22.51 2.32 -11.32
C THR A 270 -22.15 2.06 -12.78
N ILE A 271 -22.67 2.87 -13.71
CA ILE A 271 -22.36 2.80 -15.14
C ILE A 271 -20.85 2.99 -15.36
N ASN A 272 -20.25 4.01 -14.72
CA ASN A 272 -18.82 4.27 -14.84
C ASN A 272 -17.96 3.11 -14.36
N ARG A 273 -18.36 2.42 -13.27
CA ARG A 273 -17.64 1.25 -12.76
C ARG A 273 -17.77 0.05 -13.69
N ILE A 274 -18.96 -0.20 -14.24
CA ILE A 274 -19.17 -1.27 -15.24
C ILE A 274 -18.33 -1.01 -16.49
N LEU A 275 -18.27 0.25 -16.96
CA LEU A 275 -17.47 0.62 -18.12
C LEU A 275 -15.97 0.40 -17.87
N LYS A 276 -15.44 0.81 -16.70
CA LYS A 276 -14.05 0.55 -16.33
C LYS A 276 -13.73 -0.95 -16.29
N ALA A 277 -14.61 -1.77 -15.71
CA ALA A 277 -14.45 -3.22 -15.69
C ALA A 277 -14.48 -3.84 -17.10
N ALA A 278 -15.34 -3.33 -17.99
CA ALA A 278 -15.38 -3.77 -19.39
C ALA A 278 -14.12 -3.34 -20.17
N GLN A 279 -13.56 -2.16 -19.87
CA GLN A 279 -12.32 -1.67 -20.48
C GLN A 279 -11.10 -2.49 -20.04
N THR A 280 -10.96 -2.79 -18.75
CA THR A 280 -9.86 -3.63 -18.25
C THR A 280 -9.96 -5.06 -18.79
N ALA A 281 -11.17 -5.63 -18.90
CA ALA A 281 -11.38 -6.91 -19.56
C ALA A 281 -10.96 -6.87 -21.04
N ARG A 282 -11.26 -5.77 -21.75
CA ARG A 282 -10.83 -5.55 -23.13
C ARG A 282 -9.30 -5.45 -23.24
N GLU A 283 -8.63 -4.73 -22.35
CA GLU A 283 -7.17 -4.61 -22.35
C GLU A 283 -6.47 -5.93 -22.02
N LEU A 284 -7.00 -6.71 -21.07
CA LEU A 284 -6.50 -8.05 -20.76
C LEU A 284 -6.68 -9.00 -21.96
N CYS A 285 -7.82 -8.93 -22.65
CA CYS A 285 -8.02 -9.66 -23.90
C CYS A 285 -7.05 -9.22 -24.99
N LEU A 286 -6.80 -7.91 -25.13
CA LEU A 286 -5.84 -7.37 -26.10
C LEU A 286 -4.40 -7.77 -25.78
N ARG A 287 -3.99 -7.81 -24.51
CA ARG A 287 -2.66 -8.30 -24.09
C ARG A 287 -2.53 -9.80 -24.28
N ALA A 288 -3.54 -10.58 -23.93
CA ALA A 288 -3.58 -12.01 -24.23
C ALA A 288 -3.50 -12.25 -25.74
N LEU A 289 -4.21 -11.44 -26.54
CA LEU A 289 -4.12 -11.44 -28.00
C LEU A 289 -2.74 -11.05 -28.50
N HIS A 290 -2.10 -10.02 -27.94
CA HIS A 290 -0.75 -9.61 -28.32
C HIS A 290 0.28 -10.68 -27.98
N ASN A 291 0.13 -11.36 -26.84
CA ASN A 291 1.00 -12.48 -26.45
C ASN A 291 0.78 -13.70 -27.34
N VAL A 292 -0.48 -13.98 -27.74
CA VAL A 292 -0.81 -15.01 -28.73
C VAL A 292 -0.32 -14.60 -30.13
N LEU A 293 -0.36 -13.32 -30.51
CA LEU A 293 0.14 -12.77 -31.78
C LEU A 293 1.67 -12.83 -31.86
N SER A 294 2.35 -12.51 -30.75
CA SER A 294 3.81 -12.66 -30.61
C SER A 294 4.23 -14.13 -30.70
N ALA A 295 3.42 -15.04 -30.14
CA ALA A 295 3.61 -16.49 -30.28
C ALA A 295 3.18 -17.03 -31.66
N ALA A 296 2.36 -16.31 -32.42
CA ALA A 296 1.76 -16.76 -33.68
C ALA A 296 2.13 -15.84 -34.85
N VAL A 297 3.41 -15.77 -35.19
CA VAL A 297 3.92 -15.16 -36.43
C VAL A 297 3.42 -15.89 -37.70
N GLY A 298 2.60 -16.95 -37.58
CA GLY A 298 2.24 -17.83 -38.72
C GLY A 298 0.86 -17.67 -39.40
N THR A 299 -0.17 -16.98 -38.87
CA THR A 299 -1.53 -17.15 -39.44
C THR A 299 -2.38 -15.86 -39.58
N ARG A 300 -2.23 -15.17 -40.72
CA ARG A 300 -3.10 -14.02 -41.12
C ARG A 300 -4.61 -14.34 -41.09
N ARG A 301 -5.00 -15.61 -41.26
CA ARG A 301 -6.39 -16.08 -41.18
C ARG A 301 -6.96 -16.14 -39.75
N ALA A 302 -6.12 -16.36 -38.74
CA ALA A 302 -6.55 -16.31 -37.34
C ALA A 302 -6.80 -14.86 -36.91
N HIS A 303 -5.95 -13.93 -37.33
CA HIS A 303 -6.10 -12.50 -37.10
C HIS A 303 -7.42 -11.94 -37.66
N ALA A 304 -7.82 -12.33 -38.88
CA ALA A 304 -9.10 -11.90 -39.46
C ALA A 304 -10.33 -12.40 -38.68
N ARG A 305 -10.33 -13.66 -38.22
CA ARG A 305 -11.41 -14.22 -37.39
C ARG A 305 -11.50 -13.55 -36.02
N LEU A 306 -10.36 -13.18 -35.45
CA LEU A 306 -10.27 -12.51 -34.15
C LEU A 306 -10.75 -11.04 -34.21
N LEU A 307 -10.39 -10.31 -35.26
CA LEU A 307 -10.93 -8.97 -35.51
C LEU A 307 -12.45 -8.99 -35.70
N ASP A 308 -12.98 -10.03 -36.37
CA ASP A 308 -14.42 -10.19 -36.55
C ASP A 308 -15.13 -10.50 -35.23
N LYS A 309 -14.53 -11.36 -34.38
CA LYS A 309 -15.02 -11.62 -33.02
C LYS A 309 -15.01 -10.34 -32.16
N GLN A 310 -13.97 -9.51 -32.29
CA GLN A 310 -13.86 -8.23 -31.60
C GLN A 310 -14.92 -7.21 -32.05
N ARG A 311 -15.20 -7.12 -33.37
CA ARG A 311 -16.28 -6.28 -33.90
C ARG A 311 -17.65 -6.70 -33.38
N ARG A 312 -17.91 -8.02 -33.29
CA ARG A 312 -19.15 -8.56 -32.74
C ARG A 312 -19.34 -8.21 -31.27
N VAL A 313 -18.33 -8.46 -30.43
CA VAL A 313 -18.39 -8.09 -29.00
C VAL A 313 -18.62 -6.59 -28.82
N ARG A 314 -17.92 -5.75 -29.61
CA ARG A 314 -18.10 -4.29 -29.59
C ARG A 314 -19.53 -3.89 -29.98
N SER A 315 -20.10 -4.53 -30.99
CA SER A 315 -21.47 -4.29 -31.46
C SER A 315 -22.50 -4.67 -30.41
N ILE A 316 -22.33 -5.82 -29.74
CA ILE A 316 -23.24 -6.31 -28.69
C ILE A 316 -23.24 -5.34 -27.50
N VAL A 317 -22.04 -4.99 -27.00
CA VAL A 317 -21.90 -4.05 -25.87
C VAL A 317 -22.49 -2.68 -26.21
N HIS A 318 -22.27 -2.21 -27.45
CA HIS A 318 -22.87 -0.96 -27.91
C HIS A 318 -24.40 -1.03 -27.99
N GLY A 319 -24.96 -2.14 -28.50
CA GLY A 319 -26.40 -2.39 -28.52
C GLY A 319 -27.00 -2.40 -27.12
N MET A 320 -26.39 -3.11 -26.17
CA MET A 320 -26.85 -3.15 -24.77
C MET A 320 -26.85 -1.76 -24.14
N ARG A 321 -25.82 -0.94 -24.42
CA ARG A 321 -25.75 0.45 -23.95
C ARG A 321 -26.91 1.30 -24.48
N LEU A 322 -27.26 1.16 -25.75
CA LEU A 322 -28.37 1.90 -26.35
C LEU A 322 -29.71 1.46 -25.76
N CYS A 323 -29.93 0.16 -25.60
CA CYS A 323 -31.14 -0.38 -25.00
C CYS A 323 -31.33 0.08 -23.55
N LEU A 324 -30.28 0.05 -22.71
CA LEU A 324 -30.34 0.53 -21.33
C LEU A 324 -30.65 2.03 -21.25
N ARG A 325 -30.08 2.84 -22.14
CA ARG A 325 -30.36 4.28 -22.20
C ARG A 325 -31.79 4.56 -22.66
N ALA A 326 -32.28 3.80 -23.63
CA ALA A 326 -33.65 3.88 -24.09
C ALA A 326 -34.63 3.48 -22.98
N LEU A 327 -34.33 2.41 -22.23
CA LEU A 327 -35.15 1.94 -21.11
C LEU A 327 -35.26 3.01 -20.01
N HIS A 328 -34.14 3.62 -19.63
CA HIS A 328 -34.14 4.73 -18.68
C HIS A 328 -35.02 5.90 -19.14
N ASN A 329 -34.95 6.26 -20.42
CA ASN A 329 -35.76 7.34 -20.98
C ASN A 329 -37.26 6.98 -20.96
N VAL A 330 -37.60 5.74 -21.32
CA VAL A 330 -38.98 5.23 -21.30
C VAL A 330 -39.55 5.27 -19.88
N LEU A 331 -38.81 4.74 -18.90
CA LEU A 331 -39.20 4.74 -17.48
C LEU A 331 -39.35 6.17 -16.95
N SER A 332 -38.40 7.06 -17.25
CA SER A 332 -38.45 8.46 -16.82
C SER A 332 -39.64 9.19 -17.43
N ALA A 333 -39.92 8.98 -18.72
CA ALA A 333 -41.08 9.56 -19.40
C ALA A 333 -42.39 9.02 -18.84
N ALA A 334 -42.47 7.73 -18.50
CA ALA A 334 -43.65 7.12 -17.92
C ALA A 334 -43.93 7.70 -16.52
N VAL A 335 -42.91 7.83 -15.68
CA VAL A 335 -43.01 8.45 -14.35
C VAL A 335 -43.43 9.92 -14.46
N SER A 336 -42.82 10.68 -15.36
CA SER A 336 -43.19 12.09 -15.61
C SER A 336 -44.66 12.21 -16.04
N THR A 337 -45.10 11.37 -16.98
CA THR A 337 -46.49 11.35 -17.45
C THR A 337 -47.47 10.99 -16.33
N ARG A 338 -47.15 9.99 -15.49
CA ARG A 338 -47.98 9.63 -14.33
C ARG A 338 -48.08 10.77 -13.33
N ARG A 339 -46.98 11.48 -13.06
CA ARG A 339 -46.97 12.64 -12.15
C ARG A 339 -47.81 13.80 -12.69
N ALA A 340 -47.65 14.13 -13.98
CA ALA A 340 -48.39 15.21 -14.62
C ALA A 340 -49.91 14.98 -14.57
N HIS A 341 -50.36 13.73 -14.71
CA HIS A 341 -51.78 13.36 -14.72
C HIS A 341 -52.26 12.66 -13.44
N ALA A 342 -51.50 12.70 -12.34
CA ALA A 342 -51.78 11.91 -11.13
C ALA A 342 -53.19 12.18 -10.57
N ARG A 343 -53.55 13.46 -10.40
CA ARG A 343 -54.85 13.88 -9.86
C ARG A 343 -56.02 13.40 -10.71
N LEU A 344 -55.89 13.53 -12.04
CA LEU A 344 -56.94 13.12 -12.98
C LEU A 344 -57.07 11.60 -13.05
N LEU A 345 -55.96 10.87 -13.05
CA LEU A 345 -55.96 9.41 -13.02
C LEU A 345 -56.57 8.87 -11.72
N ASP A 346 -56.26 9.48 -10.58
CA ASP A 346 -56.86 9.10 -9.30
C ASP A 346 -58.36 9.42 -9.23
N LYS A 347 -58.77 10.60 -9.74
CA LYS A 347 -60.19 10.96 -9.88
C LYS A 347 -60.92 9.92 -10.74
N GLN A 348 -60.38 9.56 -11.89
CA GLN A 348 -60.98 8.54 -12.77
C GLN A 348 -61.05 7.15 -12.11
N ARG A 349 -60.00 6.74 -11.37
CA ARG A 349 -60.02 5.46 -10.62
C ARG A 349 -61.12 5.43 -9.56
N ARG A 350 -61.29 6.52 -8.81
CA ARG A 350 -62.37 6.65 -7.81
C ARG A 350 -63.74 6.56 -8.47
N VAL A 351 -63.97 7.31 -9.53
CA VAL A 351 -65.24 7.29 -10.28
C VAL A 351 -65.53 5.88 -10.82
N ARG A 352 -64.55 5.22 -11.46
CA ARG A 352 -64.69 3.83 -11.94
C ARG A 352 -65.03 2.86 -10.79
N SER A 353 -64.41 3.01 -9.63
CA SER A 353 -64.69 2.19 -8.45
C SER A 353 -66.10 2.38 -7.91
N ILE A 354 -66.58 3.63 -7.86
CA ILE A 354 -67.94 3.96 -7.40
C ILE A 354 -68.97 3.40 -8.38
N VAL A 355 -68.79 3.66 -9.68
CA VAL A 355 -69.68 3.16 -10.73
C VAL A 355 -69.74 1.63 -10.73
N HIS A 356 -68.60 0.96 -10.55
CA HIS A 356 -68.58 -0.50 -10.42
C HIS A 356 -69.40 -0.98 -9.22
N GLY A 357 -69.24 -0.34 -8.05
CA GLY A 357 -70.03 -0.67 -6.86
C GLY A 357 -71.52 -0.41 -7.04
N MET A 358 -71.91 0.66 -7.75
CA MET A 358 -73.31 0.97 -8.04
C MET A 358 -73.95 -0.06 -9.00
N ARG A 359 -73.21 -0.49 -10.03
CA ARG A 359 -73.65 -1.56 -10.93
C ARG A 359 -73.87 -2.88 -10.20
N VAL A 360 -72.97 -3.23 -9.27
CA VAL A 360 -73.09 -4.46 -8.47
C VAL A 360 -74.31 -4.42 -7.54
N ARG A 361 -74.69 -3.23 -7.03
CA ARG A 361 -75.89 -3.04 -6.20
C ARG A 361 -77.20 -2.96 -7.01
N GLY A 362 -77.14 -2.90 -8.34
CA GLY A 362 -78.33 -2.74 -9.18
C GLY A 362 -78.97 -1.36 -9.07
N GLU A 363 -78.19 -0.31 -8.79
CA GLU A 363 -78.67 1.08 -8.75
C GLU A 363 -79.27 1.50 -10.11
N PRO A 364 -80.27 2.39 -10.13
CA PRO A 364 -80.85 2.89 -11.37
C PRO A 364 -79.81 3.61 -12.22
N GLN A 365 -79.92 3.46 -13.54
CA GLN A 365 -78.93 3.95 -14.50
C GLN A 365 -78.69 5.47 -14.41
N GLN A 366 -79.72 6.23 -14.03
CA GLN A 366 -79.64 7.67 -13.86
C GLN A 366 -78.62 8.08 -12.77
N ASN A 367 -78.60 7.37 -11.64
CA ASN A 367 -77.62 7.61 -10.57
C ASN A 367 -76.18 7.30 -11.05
N ILE A 368 -76.02 6.31 -11.94
CA ILE A 368 -74.72 5.94 -12.51
C ILE A 368 -74.24 7.04 -13.47
N ASP A 369 -75.14 7.58 -14.27
CA ASP A 369 -74.85 8.62 -15.25
C ASP A 369 -74.46 9.94 -14.56
N ASP A 370 -75.15 10.33 -13.48
CA ASP A 370 -74.82 11.50 -12.65
C ASP A 370 -73.37 11.42 -12.11
N VAL A 371 -72.94 10.23 -11.67
CA VAL A 371 -71.57 10.01 -11.19
C VAL A 371 -70.54 10.07 -12.32
N LEU A 372 -70.91 9.62 -13.53
CA LEU A 372 -70.03 9.71 -14.71
C LEU A 372 -69.88 11.15 -15.21
N GLU A 373 -70.92 11.98 -15.09
CA GLU A 373 -70.91 13.38 -15.50
C GLU A 373 -69.97 14.25 -14.66
N THR A 374 -69.55 13.77 -13.48
CA THR A 374 -68.51 14.43 -12.65
C THR A 374 -67.14 14.51 -13.32
N LEU A 375 -66.92 13.76 -14.41
CA LEU A 375 -65.75 13.86 -15.29
C LEU A 375 -66.12 14.62 -16.55
N THR A 376 -65.54 15.80 -16.73
CA THR A 376 -65.85 16.63 -17.91
C THR A 376 -65.24 16.02 -19.19
N PRO A 377 -65.86 16.24 -20.38
CA PRO A 377 -65.30 15.77 -21.65
C PRO A 377 -63.81 16.08 -21.90
N PRO A 378 -63.27 17.28 -21.58
CA PRO A 378 -61.84 17.54 -21.73
C PRO A 378 -60.97 16.74 -20.73
N GLU A 379 -61.45 16.49 -19.51
CA GLU A 379 -60.75 15.62 -18.55
C GLU A 379 -60.68 14.18 -19.06
N LEU A 380 -61.78 13.66 -19.62
CA LEU A 380 -61.83 12.33 -20.22
C LEU A 380 -60.85 12.21 -21.38
N ALA A 381 -60.79 13.21 -22.25
CA ALA A 381 -59.84 13.26 -23.36
C ALA A 381 -58.38 13.28 -22.87
N ALA A 382 -58.06 14.09 -21.86
CA ALA A 382 -56.73 14.18 -21.28
C ALA A 382 -56.29 12.86 -20.63
N VAL A 383 -57.21 12.20 -19.91
CA VAL A 383 -56.93 10.90 -19.28
C VAL A 383 -56.76 9.80 -20.32
N ALA A 384 -57.61 9.76 -21.35
CA ALA A 384 -57.46 8.80 -22.45
C ALA A 384 -56.12 8.97 -23.19
N GLY A 385 -55.68 10.23 -23.40
CA GLY A 385 -54.37 10.54 -23.96
C GLY A 385 -53.21 10.06 -23.07
N ALA A 386 -53.30 10.32 -21.77
CA ALA A 386 -52.29 9.89 -20.79
C ALA A 386 -52.21 8.35 -20.70
N GLU A 387 -53.35 7.66 -20.62
CA GLU A 387 -53.40 6.19 -20.62
C GLU A 387 -52.82 5.60 -21.92
N ARG A 388 -53.15 6.17 -23.08
CA ARG A 388 -52.61 5.71 -24.38
C ARG A 388 -51.08 5.83 -24.41
N ARG A 389 -50.55 6.97 -23.97
CA ARG A 389 -49.10 7.19 -23.89
C ARG A 389 -48.43 6.23 -22.91
N LEU A 390 -49.03 6.00 -21.74
CA LEU A 390 -48.51 5.05 -20.76
C LEU A 390 -48.50 3.61 -21.28
N ARG A 391 -49.52 3.20 -22.05
CA ARG A 391 -49.56 1.88 -22.70
C ARG A 391 -48.46 1.74 -23.77
N GLN A 392 -48.24 2.78 -24.58
CA GLN A 392 -47.15 2.79 -25.56
C GLN A 392 -45.77 2.69 -24.89
N LEU A 393 -45.56 3.41 -23.79
CA LEU A 393 -44.31 3.34 -23.02
C LEU A 393 -44.10 1.97 -22.37
N ALA A 394 -45.16 1.35 -21.83
CA ALA A 394 -45.09 -0.01 -21.28
C ALA A 394 -44.81 -1.07 -22.36
N ALA A 395 -45.36 -0.92 -23.57
CA ALA A 395 -45.03 -1.79 -24.69
C ALA A 395 -43.57 -1.62 -25.12
N ALA A 396 -43.07 -0.40 -25.19
CA ALA A 396 -41.67 -0.12 -25.50
C ALA A 396 -40.71 -0.68 -24.44
N GLU A 397 -41.08 -0.65 -23.17
CA GLU A 397 -40.33 -1.28 -22.07
C GLU A 397 -40.18 -2.80 -22.30
N LEU A 398 -41.27 -3.50 -22.60
CA LEU A 398 -41.25 -4.94 -22.89
C LEU A 398 -40.40 -5.28 -24.12
N GLU A 399 -40.44 -4.46 -25.17
CA GLU A 399 -39.61 -4.68 -26.36
C GLU A 399 -38.12 -4.45 -26.07
N LEU A 400 -37.78 -3.45 -25.27
CA LEU A 400 -36.41 -3.18 -24.85
C LEU A 400 -35.86 -4.29 -23.96
N ASP A 401 -36.68 -4.83 -23.05
CA ASP A 401 -36.31 -5.97 -22.22
C ASP A 401 -36.07 -7.23 -23.07
N ARG A 402 -36.93 -7.48 -24.07
CA ARG A 402 -36.72 -8.57 -25.03
C ARG A 402 -35.43 -8.38 -25.82
N ALA A 403 -35.14 -7.16 -26.27
CA ALA A 403 -33.90 -6.85 -26.98
C ALA A 403 -32.66 -7.05 -26.10
N LEU A 404 -32.71 -6.61 -24.83
CA LEU A 404 -31.63 -6.81 -23.86
C LEU A 404 -31.40 -8.29 -23.59
N PHE A 405 -32.48 -9.07 -23.42
CA PHE A 405 -32.39 -10.52 -23.24
C PHE A 405 -31.72 -11.19 -24.45
N LEU A 406 -32.13 -10.86 -25.67
CA LEU A 406 -31.52 -11.42 -26.89
C LEU A 406 -30.04 -11.05 -27.02
N LEU A 407 -29.67 -9.81 -26.71
CA LEU A 407 -28.27 -9.37 -26.72
C LEU A 407 -27.43 -10.07 -25.64
N ALA A 408 -28.01 -10.31 -24.46
CA ALA A 408 -27.37 -11.05 -23.37
C ALA A 408 -27.16 -12.53 -23.75
N CYS A 409 -28.16 -13.19 -24.34
CA CYS A 409 -28.04 -14.55 -24.84
C CYS A 409 -26.98 -14.66 -25.94
N TYR A 410 -26.95 -13.69 -26.87
CA TYR A 410 -25.96 -13.67 -27.94
C TYR A 410 -24.53 -13.42 -27.42
N GLY A 411 -24.38 -12.72 -26.29
CA GLY A 411 -23.09 -12.56 -25.60
C GLY A 411 -22.66 -13.80 -24.80
N ALA A 412 -23.60 -14.56 -24.25
CA ALA A 412 -23.32 -15.73 -23.40
C ALA A 412 -22.96 -17.01 -24.18
N PHE A 413 -23.43 -17.15 -25.43
CA PHE A 413 -23.15 -18.30 -26.28
C PHE A 413 -22.25 -17.91 -27.47
N PRO A 414 -20.91 -17.89 -27.29
CA PRO A 414 -20.00 -17.75 -28.41
C PRO A 414 -20.04 -19.04 -29.25
N ARG A 415 -20.54 -18.96 -30.49
CA ARG A 415 -20.32 -19.98 -31.52
C ARG A 415 -18.86 -20.00 -31.97
#